data_AF-A0A4Q3YU79-F1
#
_entry.id   AF-A0A4Q3YU79-F1
#
_cell.length_a   1.000
_cell.length_b   1.000
_cell.length_c   1.000
_cell.angle_alpha   90.00
_cell.angle_beta   90.00
_cell.angle_gamma   90.00
#
_symmetry.space_group_name_H-M   'P 1'
#
loop_
_entity.id
_entity.type
_entity.pdbx_description
1 polymer ?
#
loop_
_entity_poly.entity_id
_entity_poly.type
_entity_poly.pdbx_seq_one_letter_code
_entity_poly.pdbx_strand_id
1 'polypeptide(L)'
;MEHNSYFEDFLKGVVNIDQDRLDSLDTSISAIQNHILKSDYGTRIRFFKRQGSLAHGTIARPLSGQEFDADVVMMVAENSEWEPKDYLLDLRRVLWANSKYKSKSRLSDVCVTIDYAGDKKIDLMPIIEVADKDCEINICHHRHNQLIRSEPFEFTD
;
A
#
# COMPACT_ATOMS: atom_id res chain seq x y z
N MET A 1 -16.16 17.70 -33.11
CA MET A 1 -15.71 16.30 -33.20
C MET A 1 -14.18 16.19 -33.11
N GLU A 2 -13.37 17.07 -33.73
CA GLU A 2 -11.89 17.06 -33.55
C GLU A 2 -11.40 17.28 -32.11
N HIS A 3 -12.10 18.08 -31.30
CA HIS A 3 -11.69 18.31 -29.91
C HIS A 3 -11.76 17.04 -29.03
N ASN A 4 -12.62 16.08 -29.39
CA ASN A 4 -12.76 14.84 -28.63
C ASN A 4 -11.57 13.90 -28.89
N SER A 5 -11.07 13.81 -30.13
CA SER A 5 -9.91 12.96 -30.43
C SER A 5 -8.64 13.46 -29.77
N TYR A 6 -8.40 14.79 -29.74
CA TYR A 6 -7.25 15.34 -29.01
C TYR A 6 -7.33 15.07 -27.51
N PHE A 7 -8.53 15.11 -26.92
CA PHE A 7 -8.70 14.81 -25.50
C PHE A 7 -8.51 13.33 -25.22
N GLU A 8 -9.04 12.44 -26.06
CA GLU A 8 -8.81 10.99 -25.96
C GLU A 8 -7.33 10.63 -26.09
N ASP A 9 -6.63 11.23 -27.07
CA ASP A 9 -5.19 11.03 -27.26
C ASP A 9 -4.38 11.56 -26.07
N PHE A 10 -4.76 12.71 -25.51
CA PHE A 10 -4.14 13.24 -24.30
C PHE A 10 -4.35 12.31 -23.10
N LEU A 11 -5.57 11.84 -22.87
CA LEU A 11 -5.85 10.89 -21.79
C LEU A 11 -5.05 9.61 -21.97
N LYS A 12 -5.02 9.05 -23.17
CA LYS A 12 -4.38 7.75 -23.44
C LYS A 12 -2.86 7.83 -23.45
N GLY A 13 -2.29 8.88 -24.04
CA GLY A 13 -0.87 9.03 -24.27
C GLY A 13 -0.11 9.80 -23.17
N VAL A 14 -0.81 10.59 -22.35
CA VAL A 14 -0.16 11.47 -21.35
C VAL A 14 -0.66 11.23 -19.94
N VAL A 15 -1.98 11.09 -19.73
CA VAL A 15 -2.55 11.04 -18.37
C VAL A 15 -2.61 9.62 -17.82
N ASN A 16 -3.17 8.69 -18.58
CA ASN A 16 -3.42 7.34 -18.11
C ASN A 16 -2.13 6.53 -18.07
N ILE A 17 -1.93 5.82 -16.96
CA ILE A 17 -0.81 4.90 -16.78
C ILE A 17 -0.86 3.76 -17.81
N ASP A 18 0.31 3.32 -18.26
CA ASP A 18 0.44 2.22 -19.21
C ASP A 18 0.01 0.87 -18.60
N GLN A 19 -0.66 0.02 -19.41
CA GLN A 19 -1.09 -1.30 -18.96
C GLN A 19 0.07 -2.17 -18.46
N ASP A 20 1.22 -2.16 -19.15
CA ASP A 20 2.40 -2.92 -18.73
C ASP A 20 2.92 -2.52 -17.33
N ARG A 21 2.77 -1.23 -16.96
CA ARG A 21 3.12 -0.75 -15.62
C ARG A 21 2.13 -1.25 -14.58
N LEU A 22 0.84 -1.28 -14.90
CA LEU A 22 -0.20 -1.86 -14.04
C LEU A 22 0.02 -3.37 -13.84
N ASP A 23 0.34 -4.12 -14.90
CA ASP A 23 0.60 -5.56 -14.81
C ASP A 23 1.86 -5.86 -13.96
N SER A 24 2.90 -5.04 -14.12
CA SER A 24 4.12 -5.07 -13.31
C SER A 24 3.86 -4.72 -11.84
N LEU A 25 2.99 -3.73 -11.58
CA LEU A 25 2.54 -3.38 -10.24
C LEU A 25 1.81 -4.57 -9.60
N ASP A 26 0.86 -5.19 -10.28
CA ASP A 26 0.06 -6.30 -9.78
C ASP A 26 0.91 -7.53 -9.46
N THR A 27 1.88 -7.83 -10.31
CA THR A 27 2.90 -8.87 -10.07
C THR A 27 3.72 -8.56 -8.81
N SER A 28 4.09 -7.30 -8.62
CA SER A 28 4.89 -6.87 -7.46
C SER A 28 4.09 -6.94 -6.16
N ILE A 29 2.85 -6.44 -6.15
CA ILE A 29 1.91 -6.52 -5.02
C ILE A 29 1.70 -7.98 -4.63
N SER A 30 1.40 -8.85 -5.60
CA SER A 30 1.18 -10.28 -5.36
C SER A 30 2.41 -10.96 -4.75
N ALA A 31 3.62 -10.60 -5.22
CA ALA A 31 4.86 -11.14 -4.68
C ALA A 31 5.16 -10.66 -3.25
N ILE A 32 4.83 -9.41 -2.92
CA ILE A 32 4.98 -8.85 -1.57
C ILE A 32 3.98 -9.52 -0.61
N GLN A 33 2.71 -9.60 -0.98
CA GLN A 33 1.66 -10.26 -0.18
C GLN A 33 2.03 -11.72 0.11
N ASN A 34 2.44 -12.48 -0.92
CA ASN A 34 2.85 -13.86 -0.75
C ASN A 34 4.08 -14.04 0.15
N HIS A 35 5.02 -13.08 0.14
CA HIS A 35 6.17 -13.10 1.04
C HIS A 35 5.71 -12.92 2.50
N ILE A 36 4.88 -11.92 2.76
CA ILE A 36 4.41 -11.62 4.11
C ILE A 36 3.53 -12.75 4.66
N LEU A 37 2.63 -13.31 3.84
CA LEU A 37 1.78 -14.44 4.25
C LEU A 37 2.56 -15.71 4.61
N LYS A 38 3.79 -15.88 4.11
CA LYS A 38 4.69 -17.00 4.42
C LYS A 38 5.70 -16.68 5.51
N SER A 39 5.67 -15.46 6.04
CA SER A 39 6.60 -14.99 7.06
C SER A 39 6.10 -15.29 8.48
N ASP A 40 6.90 -14.91 9.46
CA ASP A 40 6.58 -14.92 10.88
C ASP A 40 6.02 -13.57 11.36
N TYR A 41 5.25 -12.86 10.52
CA TYR A 41 4.57 -11.62 10.93
C TYR A 41 3.71 -11.88 12.17
N GLY A 42 3.88 -11.07 13.21
CA GLY A 42 3.47 -11.41 14.58
C GLY A 42 1.98 -11.32 14.89
N THR A 43 1.12 -11.12 13.89
CA THR A 43 -0.33 -11.26 14.04
C THR A 43 -0.98 -11.80 12.77
N ARG A 44 -2.19 -12.33 12.88
CA ARG A 44 -2.93 -12.88 11.75
C ARG A 44 -3.30 -11.78 10.75
N ILE A 45 -2.92 -11.98 9.49
CA ILE A 45 -3.39 -11.16 8.37
C ILE A 45 -4.76 -11.68 7.93
N ARG A 46 -5.75 -10.78 7.86
CA ARG A 46 -7.12 -11.11 7.43
C ARG A 46 -7.24 -11.01 5.91
N PHE A 47 -6.84 -9.88 5.34
CA PHE A 47 -6.84 -9.64 3.90
C PHE A 47 -5.97 -8.44 3.53
N PHE A 48 -5.72 -8.29 2.23
CA PHE A 48 -5.15 -7.07 1.64
C PHE A 48 -6.20 -6.42 0.74
N LYS A 49 -6.22 -5.08 0.68
CA LYS A 49 -7.10 -4.34 -0.23
C LYS A 49 -6.33 -3.20 -0.88
N ARG A 50 -6.56 -2.99 -2.18
CA ARG A 50 -6.08 -1.79 -2.90
C ARG A 50 -6.74 -0.55 -2.30
N GLN A 51 -6.04 0.57 -2.31
CA GLN A 51 -6.53 1.85 -1.79
C GLN A 51 -6.12 3.01 -2.70
N GLY A 52 -6.66 4.20 -2.40
CA GLY A 52 -6.27 5.43 -3.08
C GLY A 52 -6.48 5.36 -4.59
N SER A 53 -5.59 6.01 -5.34
CA SER A 53 -5.66 6.08 -6.80
C SER A 53 -5.60 4.70 -7.47
N LEU A 54 -4.93 3.72 -6.83
CA LEU A 54 -4.90 2.34 -7.30
C LEU A 54 -6.28 1.69 -7.27
N ALA A 55 -7.05 1.89 -6.20
CA ALA A 55 -8.38 1.32 -6.10
C ALA A 55 -9.36 1.95 -7.10
N HIS A 56 -9.24 3.25 -7.34
CA HIS A 56 -10.14 3.98 -8.25
C HIS A 56 -9.73 3.94 -9.72
N GLY A 57 -8.59 3.32 -10.05
CA GLY A 57 -8.07 3.33 -11.43
C GLY A 57 -7.67 4.73 -11.91
N THR A 58 -7.29 5.61 -10.98
CA THR A 58 -6.94 7.01 -11.25
C THR A 58 -5.43 7.28 -11.11
N ILE A 59 -4.60 6.24 -11.14
CA ILE A 59 -3.14 6.41 -11.19
C ILE A 59 -2.76 7.16 -12.47
N ALA A 60 -2.15 8.33 -12.29
CA ALA A 60 -1.60 9.10 -13.40
C ALA A 60 -0.25 8.53 -13.85
N ARG A 61 -0.01 8.56 -15.16
CA ARG A 61 1.28 8.26 -15.77
C ARG A 61 2.34 9.19 -15.18
N PRO A 62 3.45 8.66 -14.65
CA PRO A 62 4.53 9.50 -14.15
C PRO A 62 5.26 10.18 -15.32
N LEU A 63 5.85 11.33 -15.06
CA LEU A 63 6.82 11.92 -15.98
C LEU A 63 8.02 10.97 -16.17
N SER A 64 8.75 11.12 -17.27
CA SER A 64 9.93 10.28 -17.55
C SER A 64 10.93 10.31 -16.37
N GLY A 65 11.29 9.12 -15.88
CA GLY A 65 12.19 8.93 -14.75
C GLY A 65 11.58 9.20 -13.37
N GLN A 66 10.29 9.54 -13.30
CA GLN A 66 9.55 9.65 -12.05
C GLN A 66 8.79 8.36 -11.74
N GLU A 67 8.42 8.22 -10.47
CA GLU A 67 7.66 7.08 -9.95
C GLU A 67 6.17 7.40 -9.89
N PHE A 68 5.36 6.34 -9.86
CA PHE A 68 3.96 6.41 -9.45
C PHE A 68 3.75 5.64 -8.15
N ASP A 69 2.77 6.06 -7.37
CA ASP A 69 2.48 5.49 -6.05
C ASP A 69 1.26 4.57 -6.09
N ALA A 70 1.27 3.56 -5.24
CA ALA A 70 0.22 2.56 -5.12
C ALA A 70 0.01 2.18 -3.65
N ASP A 71 -1.20 2.42 -3.16
CA ASP A 71 -1.57 2.14 -1.77
C ASP A 71 -2.23 0.77 -1.61
N VAL A 72 -1.78 0.01 -0.62
CA VAL A 72 -2.36 -1.27 -0.20
C VAL A 72 -2.53 -1.26 1.31
N VAL A 73 -3.76 -1.48 1.78
CA VAL A 73 -4.00 -1.76 3.20
C VAL A 73 -3.90 -3.25 3.48
N MET A 74 -3.33 -3.57 4.63
CA MET A 74 -3.22 -4.92 5.18
C MET A 74 -4.05 -4.98 6.45
N MET A 75 -5.25 -5.56 6.37
CA MET A 75 -6.11 -5.75 7.54
C MET A 75 -5.55 -6.89 8.37
N VAL A 76 -5.24 -6.61 9.63
CA VAL A 76 -4.67 -7.59 10.55
C VAL A 76 -5.49 -7.68 11.83
N ALA A 77 -5.39 -8.83 12.50
CA ALA A 77 -5.99 -8.99 13.82
C ALA A 77 -5.23 -8.13 14.85
N GLU A 78 -5.97 -7.61 15.81
CA GLU A 78 -5.41 -6.99 16.99
C GLU A 78 -4.48 -7.97 17.73
N ASN A 79 -3.32 -7.49 18.16
CA ASN A 79 -2.40 -8.21 19.03
C ASN A 79 -2.30 -7.45 20.37
N SER A 80 -2.72 -8.10 21.45
CA SER A 80 -2.79 -7.49 22.79
C SER A 80 -1.44 -7.08 23.36
N GLU A 81 -0.35 -7.67 22.87
CA GLU A 81 1.01 -7.39 23.32
C GLU A 81 1.69 -6.28 22.50
N TRP A 82 1.02 -5.74 21.48
CA TRP A 82 1.58 -4.75 20.56
C TRP A 82 1.07 -3.35 20.83
N GLU A 83 1.99 -2.40 20.85
CA GLU A 83 1.68 -0.99 20.71
C GLU A 83 1.43 -0.64 19.22
N PRO A 84 0.77 0.48 18.89
CA PRO A 84 0.49 0.85 17.51
C PRO A 84 1.72 0.87 16.59
N LYS A 85 2.88 1.26 17.11
CA LYS A 85 4.13 1.29 16.32
C LYS A 85 4.64 -0.09 15.92
N ASP A 86 4.28 -1.14 16.65
CA ASP A 86 4.86 -2.48 16.51
C ASP A 86 4.38 -3.16 15.22
N TYR A 87 3.16 -2.87 14.78
CA TYR A 87 2.62 -3.35 13.49
C TYR A 87 3.52 -2.98 12.31
N LEU A 88 4.02 -1.74 12.28
CA LEU A 88 4.90 -1.27 11.22
C LEU A 88 6.35 -1.73 11.40
N LEU A 89 6.83 -1.82 12.65
CA LEU A 89 8.16 -2.32 12.95
C LEU A 89 8.32 -3.80 12.57
N ASP A 90 7.32 -4.62 12.88
CA ASP A 90 7.33 -6.04 12.54
C ASP A 90 7.16 -6.26 11.03
N LEU A 91 6.30 -5.47 10.37
CA LEU A 91 6.17 -5.51 8.91
C LEU A 91 7.51 -5.18 8.23
N ARG A 92 8.20 -4.14 8.70
CA ARG A 92 9.54 -3.79 8.21
C ARG A 92 10.53 -4.92 8.47
N ARG A 93 10.52 -5.54 9.66
CA ARG A 93 11.39 -6.69 10.00
C ARG A 93 11.19 -7.83 9.01
N VAL A 94 9.94 -8.22 8.74
CA VAL A 94 9.57 -9.26 7.79
C VAL A 94 10.08 -8.96 6.38
N LEU A 95 9.94 -7.71 5.91
CA LEU A 95 10.44 -7.29 4.61
C LEU A 95 11.98 -7.27 4.57
N TRP A 96 12.63 -6.85 5.66
CA TRP A 96 14.09 -6.78 5.78
C TRP A 96 14.77 -8.14 5.89
N ALA A 97 14.06 -9.17 6.33
CA ALA A 97 14.55 -10.55 6.32
C ALA A 97 14.77 -11.10 4.90
N ASN A 98 14.15 -10.49 3.88
CA ASN A 98 14.32 -10.88 2.48
C ASN A 98 15.19 -9.88 1.73
N SER A 99 16.32 -10.34 1.18
CA SER A 99 17.27 -9.50 0.42
C SER A 99 16.64 -8.79 -0.78
N LYS A 100 15.55 -9.34 -1.35
CA LYS A 100 14.80 -8.70 -2.45
C LYS A 100 14.15 -7.38 -2.05
N TYR A 101 13.70 -7.26 -0.80
CA TYR A 101 12.94 -6.12 -0.30
C TYR A 101 13.74 -5.25 0.67
N LYS A 102 14.75 -5.80 1.35
CA LYS A 102 15.53 -5.10 2.37
C LYS A 102 16.06 -3.73 1.93
N SER A 103 16.69 -3.65 0.75
CA SER A 103 17.25 -2.39 0.24
C SER A 103 16.21 -1.42 -0.34
N LYS A 104 14.98 -1.90 -0.55
CA LYS A 104 13.87 -1.14 -1.15
C LYS A 104 12.85 -0.67 -0.13
N SER A 105 12.82 -1.27 1.05
CA SER A 105 11.78 -1.02 2.05
C SER A 105 12.19 0.10 3.00
N ARG A 106 11.33 1.12 3.09
CA ARG A 106 11.48 2.29 3.96
C ARG A 106 10.27 2.37 4.89
N LEU A 107 10.54 2.62 6.17
CA LEU A 107 9.49 2.84 7.15
C LEU A 107 9.10 4.32 7.13
N SER A 108 7.82 4.57 6.95
CA SER A 108 7.17 5.88 7.08
C SER A 108 6.39 5.93 8.40
N ASP A 109 5.61 7.00 8.61
CA ASP A 109 4.86 7.15 9.86
C ASP A 109 3.65 6.21 9.95
N VAL A 110 3.06 5.81 8.82
CA VAL A 110 1.84 4.98 8.77
C VAL A 110 1.94 3.77 7.84
N CYS A 111 3.01 3.63 7.07
CA CYS A 111 3.20 2.53 6.11
C CYS A 111 4.66 2.07 6.04
N VAL A 112 4.89 0.91 5.43
CA VAL A 112 6.20 0.53 4.90
C VAL A 112 6.14 0.62 3.38
N THR A 113 6.92 1.53 2.83
CA THR A 113 7.04 1.77 1.38
C THR A 113 8.06 0.81 0.78
N ILE A 114 7.71 0.12 -0.30
CA ILE A 114 8.66 -0.62 -1.14
C ILE A 114 8.95 0.20 -2.39
N ASP A 115 10.17 0.72 -2.47
CA ASP A 115 10.65 1.65 -3.50
C ASP A 115 11.35 0.90 -4.65
N TYR A 116 10.71 0.87 -5.81
CA TYR A 116 11.30 0.45 -7.07
C TYR A 116 11.77 1.68 -7.83
N ALA A 117 13.00 2.10 -7.53
CA ALA A 117 13.61 3.34 -8.01
C ALA A 117 13.36 3.60 -9.51
N GLY A 118 12.76 4.75 -9.82
CA GLY A 118 12.44 5.20 -11.18
C GLY A 118 11.25 4.48 -11.84
N ASP A 119 10.50 3.67 -11.09
CA ASP A 119 9.34 2.93 -11.58
C ASP A 119 8.10 3.17 -10.71
N LYS A 120 8.07 2.61 -9.49
CA LYS A 120 6.89 2.64 -8.62
C LYS A 120 7.24 2.59 -7.14
N LYS A 121 6.37 3.14 -6.32
CA LYS A 121 6.37 2.93 -4.87
C LYS A 121 5.09 2.22 -4.46
N ILE A 122 5.23 1.21 -3.59
CA ILE A 122 4.10 0.47 -3.05
C ILE A 122 4.06 0.73 -1.55
N ASP A 123 3.04 1.44 -1.10
CA ASP A 123 2.82 1.73 0.31
C ASP A 123 1.94 0.66 0.93
N LEU A 124 2.51 -0.09 1.88
CA LEU A 124 1.79 -1.12 2.62
C LEU A 124 1.46 -0.63 4.03
N MET A 125 0.17 -0.45 4.30
CA MET A 125 -0.34 0.14 5.54
C MET A 125 -1.10 -0.91 6.36
N PRO A 126 -0.59 -1.33 7.53
CA PRO A 126 -1.35 -2.13 8.47
C PRO A 126 -2.55 -1.34 9.01
N ILE A 127 -3.72 -1.96 8.96
CA ILE A 127 -4.93 -1.46 9.62
C ILE A 127 -5.48 -2.54 10.54
N ILE A 128 -6.10 -2.12 11.64
CA ILE A 128 -6.66 -3.01 12.66
C ILE A 128 -8.09 -2.62 12.99
N GLU A 129 -8.86 -3.62 13.39
CA GLU A 129 -10.16 -3.46 14.02
C GLU A 129 -9.97 -3.65 15.52
N VAL A 130 -10.24 -2.62 16.32
CA VAL A 130 -10.06 -2.66 17.78
C VAL A 130 -11.34 -3.17 18.42
N ALA A 131 -11.24 -4.27 19.17
CA ALA A 131 -12.43 -4.93 19.74
C ALA A 131 -13.21 -4.00 20.70
N ASP A 132 -12.51 -3.20 21.50
CA ASP A 132 -13.10 -2.32 22.52
C ASP A 132 -13.61 -0.96 21.97
N LYS A 133 -13.51 -0.72 20.65
CA LYS A 133 -13.94 0.53 20.01
C LYS A 133 -14.99 0.29 18.94
N ASP A 134 -16.05 -0.44 19.25
CA ASP A 134 -17.18 -0.70 18.33
C ASP A 134 -16.73 -1.18 16.94
N CYS A 135 -15.65 -1.97 16.87
CA CYS A 135 -15.07 -2.46 15.62
C CYS A 135 -14.59 -1.34 14.67
N GLU A 136 -14.16 -0.19 15.20
CA GLU A 136 -13.55 0.89 14.41
C GLU A 136 -12.26 0.42 13.73
N ILE A 137 -12.12 0.76 12.45
CA ILE A 137 -10.89 0.55 11.70
C ILE A 137 -9.91 1.68 12.04
N ASN A 138 -8.67 1.30 12.34
CA ASN A 138 -7.62 2.21 12.75
C ASN A 138 -6.35 1.97 11.95
N ILE A 139 -5.68 3.06 11.57
CA ILE A 139 -4.31 3.05 11.05
C ILE A 139 -3.34 3.05 12.23
N CYS A 140 -2.26 2.30 12.09
CA CYS A 140 -1.17 2.23 13.06
C CYS A 140 -0.13 3.32 12.77
N HIS A 141 0.01 4.32 13.66
CA HIS A 141 0.99 5.40 13.47
C HIS A 141 2.27 5.15 14.28
N HIS A 142 3.37 4.85 13.61
CA HIS A 142 4.66 4.46 14.18
C HIS A 142 5.30 5.56 15.05
N ARG A 143 5.51 6.76 14.51
CA ARG A 143 6.30 7.79 15.20
C ARG A 143 5.65 8.30 16.49
N HIS A 144 4.34 8.49 16.47
CA HIS A 144 3.56 8.94 17.62
C HIS A 144 2.97 7.79 18.46
N ASN A 145 3.18 6.53 18.06
CA ASN A 145 2.69 5.34 18.74
C ASN A 145 1.18 5.40 19.07
N GLN A 146 0.37 5.77 18.08
CA GLN A 146 -1.07 5.98 18.25
C GLN A 146 -1.89 5.26 17.19
N LEU A 147 -3.12 4.91 17.55
CA LEU A 147 -4.14 4.49 16.60
C LEU A 147 -4.88 5.72 16.10
N ILE A 148 -4.99 5.85 14.78
CA ILE A 148 -5.74 6.92 14.14
C ILE A 148 -6.96 6.26 13.49
N ARG A 149 -8.15 6.63 13.96
CA ARG A 149 -9.40 6.18 13.33
C ARG A 149 -9.38 6.55 11.85
N SER A 150 -9.74 5.59 11.01
CA SER A 150 -9.80 5.76 9.57
C SER A 150 -10.91 4.88 9.00
N GLU A 151 -11.49 5.32 7.89
CA GLU A 151 -12.55 4.60 7.19
C GLU A 151 -12.10 4.31 5.75
N PRO A 152 -10.99 3.55 5.55
CA PRO A 152 -10.41 3.37 4.21
C PRO A 152 -11.38 2.72 3.23
N PHE A 153 -12.33 1.92 3.72
CA PHE A 153 -13.29 1.23 2.86
C PHE A 153 -14.46 2.11 2.40
N GLU A 154 -14.87 3.12 3.17
CA GLU A 154 -15.99 4.00 2.77
C GLU A 154 -15.68 4.79 1.50
N PHE A 155 -14.41 5.10 1.26
CA PHE A 155 -13.98 5.83 0.09
C PHE A 155 -13.62 4.94 -1.09
N THR A 156 -13.66 3.61 -0.94
CA THR A 156 -13.12 2.67 -1.94
C THR A 156 -14.18 1.80 -2.62
N ASP A 157 -15.31 1.56 -1.96
CA ASP A 157 -16.40 0.69 -2.45
C ASP A 157 -17.49 1.46 -3.24
#